data_AF-A0A9D7PRA3-F1
#
_entry.id   AF-A0A9D7PRA3-F1
#
_cell.length_a   1.000
_cell.length_b   1.000
_cell.length_c   1.000
_cell.angle_alpha   90.00
_cell.angle_beta   90.00
_cell.angle_gamma   90.00
#
_symmetry.space_group_name_H-M   'P 1'
#
loop_
_entity.id
_entity.type
_entity.pdbx_description
1 polymer ?
#
loop_
_entity_poly.entity_id
_entity_poly.type
_entity_poly.pdbx_seq_one_letter_code
_entity_poly.pdbx_strand_id
1 'polypeptide(L)' 'MAWKQLARSSLRSEPGVTEDELRAFAAAINAPLPAEYVALYRWHNGQKMEIHTGPWYGLTFIPLTRVLSNGSLG' A
#
# COMPACT_ATOMS: atom_id res chain seq x y z
N MET A 1 -5.45 30.21 -8.19
CA MET A 1 -6.00 28.84 -7.99
C MET A 1 -4.91 27.80 -8.30
N ALA A 2 -3.92 27.62 -7.41
CA ALA A 2 -2.79 26.69 -7.63
C ALA A 2 -2.73 25.53 -6.61
N TRP A 3 -3.36 25.71 -5.44
CA TRP A 3 -3.32 24.75 -4.33
C TRP A 3 -4.16 23.48 -4.57
N LYS A 4 -5.19 23.55 -5.44
CA LYS A 4 -5.96 22.36 -5.89
C LYS A 4 -5.20 21.45 -6.86
N GLN A 5 -4.08 21.90 -7.43
CA GLN A 5 -3.25 21.12 -8.36
C GLN A 5 -2.21 20.31 -7.57
N LEU A 6 -1.56 20.93 -6.58
CA LEU A 6 -0.54 20.32 -5.72
C LEU A 6 -1.09 19.20 -4.82
N ALA A 7 -2.34 19.33 -4.35
CA ALA A 7 -3.02 18.27 -3.60
C ALA A 7 -3.36 17.03 -4.46
N ARG A 8 -3.30 17.16 -5.79
CA ARG A 8 -3.66 16.09 -6.73
C ARG A 8 -2.47 15.25 -7.19
N SER A 9 -1.25 15.77 -7.09
CA SER A 9 -0.04 15.05 -7.51
C SER A 9 0.59 14.23 -6.39
N SER A 10 0.56 14.70 -5.15
CA SER A 10 1.36 14.14 -4.04
C SER A 10 0.80 12.86 -3.38
N LEU A 11 -0.44 12.44 -3.67
CA LEU A 11 -1.12 11.33 -2.99
C LEU A 11 -1.92 10.45 -3.95
N ARG A 12 -1.30 9.99 -5.04
CA ARG A 12 -1.95 8.98 -5.90
C ARG A 12 -1.81 7.60 -5.25
N SER A 13 -2.70 7.30 -4.32
CA SER A 13 -2.89 5.95 -3.79
C SER A 13 -3.41 5.03 -4.89
N GLU A 14 -2.92 3.79 -4.91
CA GLU A 14 -3.49 2.77 -5.77
C GLU A 14 -4.85 2.33 -5.21
N PRO A 15 -5.81 1.91 -6.06
CA PRO A 15 -7.06 1.34 -5.57
C PRO A 15 -6.76 0.14 -4.66
N GLY A 16 -7.64 -0.11 -3.70
CA GLY A 16 -7.51 -1.25 -2.80
C GLY A 16 -7.50 -2.58 -3.54
N VAL A 17 -6.90 -3.58 -2.89
CA VAL A 17 -6.84 -4.95 -3.40
C VAL A 17 -8.15 -5.70 -3.17
N THR A 18 -8.39 -6.67 -4.02
CA THR A 18 -9.51 -7.62 -3.94
C THR A 18 -9.31 -8.64 -2.81
N GLU A 19 -10.39 -9.32 -2.46
CA GLU A 19 -10.34 -10.39 -1.46
C GLU A 19 -9.48 -11.58 -1.92
N ASP A 20 -9.49 -11.89 -3.21
CA ASP A 20 -8.67 -12.97 -3.78
C ASP A 20 -7.18 -12.66 -3.67
N GLU A 21 -6.77 -11.41 -3.90
CA GLU A 21 -5.39 -10.96 -3.74
C GLU A 21 -4.93 -11.04 -2.27
N LEU A 22 -5.81 -10.67 -1.32
CA LEU A 22 -5.52 -10.81 0.12
C LEU A 22 -5.41 -12.26 0.56
N ARG A 23 -6.30 -13.13 0.06
CA ARG A 23 -6.23 -14.58 0.31
C ARG A 23 -4.95 -15.20 -0.25
N ALA A 24 -4.58 -14.84 -1.47
CA ALA A 24 -3.34 -15.30 -2.10
C ALA A 24 -2.12 -14.83 -1.31
N PHE A 25 -2.11 -13.59 -0.83
CA PHE A 25 -1.03 -13.07 0.00
C PHE A 25 -0.94 -13.78 1.36
N ALA A 26 -2.07 -13.98 2.07
CA ALA A 26 -2.12 -14.72 3.33
C ALA A 26 -1.57 -16.15 3.18
N ALA A 27 -1.94 -16.82 2.07
CA ALA A 27 -1.42 -18.14 1.74
C ALA A 27 0.10 -18.10 1.46
N ALA A 28 0.59 -17.08 0.75
CA ALA A 28 2.01 -16.92 0.43
C ALA A 28 2.90 -16.71 1.67
N ILE A 29 2.41 -15.97 2.67
CA ILE A 29 3.14 -15.79 3.95
C ILE A 29 2.83 -16.91 4.97
N ASN A 30 1.96 -17.85 4.64
CA ASN A 30 1.47 -18.93 5.51
C ASN A 30 1.00 -18.43 6.89
N ALA A 31 0.30 -17.29 6.91
CA ALA A 31 -0.17 -16.67 8.14
C ALA A 31 -1.48 -15.89 7.90
N PRO A 32 -2.38 -15.84 8.89
CA PRO A 32 -3.57 -15.01 8.80
C PRO A 32 -3.20 -13.52 8.81
N LEU A 33 -3.97 -12.71 8.08
CA LEU A 33 -3.80 -11.26 8.09
C LEU A 33 -4.62 -10.62 9.22
N PRO A 34 -4.05 -9.68 9.99
CA PRO A 34 -4.82 -8.87 10.93
C PRO A 34 -5.98 -8.13 10.24
N ALA A 35 -7.09 -7.93 10.95
CA ALA A 35 -8.28 -7.30 10.39
C ALA A 35 -8.01 -5.87 9.91
N GLU A 36 -7.17 -5.14 10.64
CA GLU A 36 -6.75 -3.78 10.33
C GLU A 36 -5.86 -3.73 9.07
N TYR A 37 -5.02 -4.75 8.88
CA TYR A 37 -4.19 -4.88 7.68
C TYR A 37 -5.06 -5.12 6.45
N VAL A 38 -6.05 -6.02 6.57
CA VAL A 38 -7.05 -6.27 5.51
C VAL A 38 -7.83 -5.00 5.20
N ALA A 39 -8.33 -4.29 6.21
CA ALA A 39 -9.08 -3.06 6.03
C ALA A 39 -8.25 -1.98 5.32
N LEU A 40 -6.97 -1.84 5.69
CA LEU A 40 -6.06 -0.88 5.06
C LEU A 40 -5.84 -1.20 3.58
N TYR A 41 -5.53 -2.45 3.25
CA TYR A 41 -5.24 -2.84 1.87
C TYR A 41 -6.49 -2.93 0.98
N ARG A 42 -7.67 -3.21 1.54
CA ARG A 42 -8.96 -3.05 0.84
C ARG A 42 -9.27 -1.59 0.52
N TRP A 43 -8.74 -0.66 1.32
CA TRP A 43 -8.92 0.76 1.07
C TRP A 43 -7.94 1.27 0.01
N HIS A 44 -6.64 0.96 0.14
CA HIS A 44 -5.60 1.37 -0.80
C HIS A 44 -4.45 0.36 -0.89
N ASN A 45 -3.98 0.08 -2.10
CA ASN A 45 -2.85 -0.84 -2.34
C ASN A 45 -1.50 -0.09 -2.43
N GLY A 46 -1.16 0.68 -1.40
CA GLY A 46 0.04 1.50 -1.42
C GLY A 46 -0.12 2.82 -2.16
N GLN A 47 1.01 3.50 -2.37
CA GLN A 47 1.10 4.80 -3.00
C GLN A 47 2.10 4.79 -4.17
N LYS A 48 1.77 5.51 -5.25
CA LYS A 48 2.75 5.76 -6.32
C LYS A 48 3.83 6.71 -5.80
N MET A 49 5.07 6.24 -5.85
CA MET A 49 6.24 6.94 -5.31
C MET A 49 6.54 8.22 -6.08
N GLU A 50 6.00 9.35 -5.62
CA GLU A 50 6.56 10.68 -5.89
C GLU A 50 7.24 11.16 -4.59
N ILE A 51 8.57 11.03 -4.60
CA ILE A 51 9.62 11.64 -3.78
C ILE A 51 9.18 12.34 -2.46
N HIS A 52 9.65 11.79 -1.34
CA HIS A 52 9.77 12.41 0.00
C HIS A 52 8.51 13.01 0.66
N THR A 53 7.31 12.71 0.18
CA THR A 53 6.05 13.09 0.87
C THR A 53 5.13 11.89 1.07
N GLY A 54 5.65 10.82 1.67
CA GLY A 54 4.80 9.76 2.21
C GLY A 54 3.85 10.37 3.25
N PRO A 55 2.55 10.02 3.25
CA PRO A 55 1.54 10.67 4.08
C PRO A 55 1.86 10.51 5.58
N TRP A 56 2.63 9.49 5.93
CA TRP A 56 3.03 9.16 7.30
C TRP A 56 4.47 9.62 7.58
N TYR A 57 4.70 10.94 7.59
CA TYR A 57 6.00 11.55 7.96
C TYR A 57 7.20 11.03 7.17
N GLY A 58 7.02 10.76 5.86
CA GLY A 58 8.07 10.22 5.01
C GLY A 58 8.16 8.69 4.96
N LEU A 59 7.31 7.96 5.69
CA LEU A 59 7.14 6.52 5.50
C LEU A 59 6.33 6.22 4.24
N THR A 60 6.83 5.30 3.43
CA THR A 60 6.19 4.85 2.19
C THR A 60 5.17 3.76 2.47
N PHE A 61 3.94 3.96 1.99
CA PHE A 61 2.95 2.89 1.95
C PHE A 61 3.19 2.00 0.72
N ILE A 62 3.78 0.82 0.93
CA ILE A 62 4.19 -0.09 -0.14
C ILE A 62 3.02 -0.95 -0.65
N PRO A 63 2.92 -1.19 -1.98
CA PRO A 63 1.95 -2.12 -2.55
C PRO A 63 2.14 -3.55 -2.03
N LEU A 64 1.06 -4.32 -1.92
CA LEU A 64 1.03 -5.68 -1.36
C LEU A 64 2.02 -6.62 -2.07
N THR A 65 2.18 -6.45 -3.39
CA THR A 65 3.13 -7.23 -4.20
C THR A 65 4.59 -7.01 -3.79
N ARG A 66 4.96 -5.81 -3.33
CA ARG A 66 6.33 -5.52 -2.85
C ARG A 66 6.59 -6.05 -1.45
N VAL A 67 5.55 -6.25 -0.64
CA VAL A 67 5.70 -6.81 0.71
C VAL A 67 6.34 -8.20 0.64
N LEU A 68 5.90 -9.04 -0.32
CA LEU A 68 6.50 -10.36 -0.55
C LEU A 68 7.96 -10.26 -1.04
N SER A 69 8.26 -9.31 -1.92
CA SER A 69 9.63 -9.15 -2.45
C SER A 69 10.63 -8.62 -1.43
N ASN A 70 10.19 -7.83 -0.44
CA ASN A 70 11.07 -7.34 0.64
C ASN A 70 11.22 -8.33 1.80
N GLY A 71 10.37 -9.37 1.88
CA GLY A 71 10.40 -10.38 2.93
C GLY A 71 11.49 -11.44 2.77
N SER A 72 12.19 -11.50 1.62
CA SER A 72 13.39 -12.31 1.45
C SER A 72 14.59 -11.62 2.10
N LEU A 73 14.70 -11.73 3.42
CA LEU A 73 15.96 -11.51 4.11
C LEU A 73 16.91 -12.65 3.68
N GLY A 74 17.93 -12.29 2.90
CA GLY A 74 19.22 -12.97 2.96
C GLY A 74 19.96 -12.56 4.23
#